data_AF-A0A9Q8TYX6-F1
#
_entry.id   AF-A0A9Q8TYX6-F1
#
_cell.length_a   1.000
_cell.length_b   1.000
_cell.length_c   1.000
_cell.angle_alpha   90.00
_cell.angle_beta   90.00
_cell.angle_gamma   90.00
#
_symmetry.space_group_name_H-M   'P 1'
#
loop_
_entity.id
_entity.type
_entity.pdbx_description
1 polymer ?
#
loop_
_entity_poly.entity_id
_entity_poly.type
_entity_poly.pdbx_seq_one_letter_code
_entity_poly.pdbx_strand_id
1 'polypeptide(L)'
;MDGLIQFFSEYNYDGIVYGLIDNGVLGFSTLLGIDIDRYFRGSGIHGAIYGALLGNTLSDFLGAIVDFPLLLTINITAGCLIIIPLVWLYLSISKRH
;
A
#
# COMPACT_ATOMS: atom_id res chain seq x y z
N MET A 1 2.83 -10.24 -36.91
CA MET A 1 2.06 -10.94 -35.85
C MET A 1 2.90 -11.06 -34.59
N ASP A 2 4.19 -11.37 -34.75
CA ASP A 2 5.15 -11.59 -33.66
C ASP A 2 5.36 -10.35 -32.77
N GLY A 3 5.44 -9.14 -33.35
CA GLY A 3 5.57 -7.90 -32.56
C GLY A 3 4.32 -7.51 -31.76
N LEU A 4 3.12 -7.94 -32.20
CA LEU A 4 1.88 -7.67 -31.47
C LEU A 4 1.73 -8.64 -30.29
N ILE A 5 2.06 -9.93 -30.50
CA ILE A 5 2.07 -10.95 -29.45
C ILE A 5 3.16 -10.65 -28.42
N GLN A 6 4.33 -10.17 -28.85
CA GLN A 6 5.40 -9.77 -27.95
C GLN A 6 5.01 -8.52 -27.14
N PHE A 7 4.40 -7.52 -27.78
CA PHE A 7 3.83 -6.34 -27.10
C PHE A 7 2.78 -6.70 -26.04
N PHE A 8 1.85 -7.62 -26.35
CA PHE A 8 0.84 -8.10 -25.39
C PHE A 8 1.42 -9.05 -24.33
N SER A 9 2.47 -9.80 -24.62
CA SER A 9 3.10 -10.70 -23.67
C SER A 9 3.94 -9.94 -22.65
N GLU A 10 4.74 -8.96 -23.09
CA GLU A 10 5.61 -8.16 -22.23
C GLU A 10 4.79 -7.29 -21.25
N TYR A 11 3.74 -6.61 -21.73
CA TYR A 11 2.83 -5.83 -20.87
C TYR A 11 1.99 -6.67 -19.87
N ASN A 12 1.71 -7.95 -20.18
CA ASN A 12 0.92 -8.80 -19.28
C ASN A 12 1.73 -9.31 -18.08
N TYR A 13 3.03 -9.58 -18.26
CA TYR A 13 3.89 -10.01 -17.15
C TYR A 13 4.14 -8.86 -16.16
N ASP A 14 4.41 -7.66 -16.67
CA ASP A 14 4.65 -6.48 -15.82
C ASP A 14 3.42 -6.14 -14.99
N GLY A 15 2.22 -6.18 -15.58
CA GLY A 15 0.97 -5.93 -14.87
C GLY A 15 0.71 -6.93 -13.72
N ILE A 16 1.01 -8.22 -13.92
CA ILE A 16 0.88 -9.24 -12.86
C ILE A 16 1.90 -8.99 -11.75
N VAL A 17 3.15 -8.69 -12.10
CA VAL A 17 4.21 -8.41 -11.12
C VAL A 17 3.84 -7.17 -10.30
N TYR A 18 3.40 -6.08 -10.93
CA TYR A 18 2.93 -4.89 -10.21
C TYR A 18 1.73 -5.20 -9.33
N GLY A 19 0.74 -5.94 -9.83
CA GLY A 19 -0.43 -6.32 -9.03
C GLY A 19 -0.07 -7.18 -7.81
N LEU A 20 0.93 -8.07 -7.95
CA LEU A 20 1.45 -8.88 -6.85
C LEU A 20 2.24 -8.05 -5.84
N ILE A 21 3.07 -7.11 -6.29
CA ILE A 21 3.78 -6.20 -5.40
C ILE A 21 2.77 -5.35 -4.63
N ASP A 22 1.79 -4.77 -5.32
CA ASP A 22 0.82 -3.87 -4.71
C ASP A 22 -0.04 -4.57 -3.66
N ASN A 23 -0.79 -5.60 -4.07
CA ASN A 23 -1.67 -6.31 -3.16
C ASN A 23 -0.91 -7.20 -2.17
N GLY A 24 0.27 -7.69 -2.53
CA GLY A 24 1.10 -8.53 -1.66
C GLY A 24 1.71 -7.73 -0.51
N VAL A 25 2.32 -6.57 -0.80
CA VAL A 25 2.87 -5.68 0.23
C VAL A 25 1.76 -5.13 1.12
N LEU A 26 0.64 -4.72 0.52
CA LEU A 26 -0.55 -4.29 1.26
C LEU A 26 -1.03 -5.40 2.21
N GLY A 27 -1.34 -6.58 1.67
CA GLY A 27 -1.91 -7.70 2.44
C GLY A 27 -0.98 -8.18 3.54
N PHE A 28 0.32 -8.32 3.26
CA PHE A 28 1.32 -8.68 4.27
C PHE A 28 1.38 -7.64 5.40
N SER A 29 1.45 -6.35 5.05
CA SER A 29 1.51 -5.26 6.03
C SER A 29 0.23 -5.17 6.87
N THR A 30 -0.94 -5.43 6.27
CA THR A 30 -2.22 -5.53 7.01
C THR A 30 -2.19 -6.66 8.01
N LEU A 31 -1.78 -7.87 7.61
CA LEU A 31 -1.70 -9.03 8.51
C LEU A 31 -0.70 -8.79 9.66
N LEU A 32 0.48 -8.26 9.34
CA LEU A 32 1.48 -7.89 10.35
C LEU A 32 0.92 -6.82 11.31
N GLY A 33 0.19 -5.83 10.78
CA GLY A 33 -0.47 -4.81 11.58
C GLY A 33 -1.50 -5.40 12.55
N ILE A 34 -2.32 -6.35 12.10
CA ILE A 34 -3.27 -7.08 12.96
C ILE A 34 -2.55 -7.78 14.12
N ASP A 35 -1.47 -8.49 13.82
CA ASP A 35 -0.70 -9.23 14.82
C ASP A 35 -0.04 -8.29 15.84
N ILE A 36 0.52 -7.16 15.37
CA ILE A 36 1.08 -6.13 16.25
C ILE A 36 0.00 -5.52 17.16
N ASP A 37 -1.16 -5.14 16.63
CA ASP A 37 -2.25 -4.57 17.44
C ASP A 37 -2.75 -5.58 18.49
N ARG A 38 -2.90 -6.85 18.10
CA ARG A 38 -3.26 -7.94 19.03
C ARG A 38 -2.18 -8.21 20.08
N TYR A 39 -0.90 -8.10 19.72
CA TYR A 39 0.21 -8.20 20.67
C TYR A 39 0.08 -7.15 21.79
N PHE A 40 -0.40 -5.95 21.46
CA PHE A 40 -0.72 -4.89 22.43
C PHE A 40 -2.15 -4.96 23.01
N ARG A 41 -2.81 -6.12 22.94
CA ARG A 41 -4.18 -6.38 23.46
C ARG A 41 -5.29 -5.57 22.76
N GLY A 42 -5.04 -5.07 21.55
CA GLY A 42 -6.06 -4.50 20.68
C GLY A 42 -6.94 -5.57 20.02
N SER A 43 -8.02 -5.14 19.35
CA SER A 43 -8.91 -6.03 18.61
C SER A 43 -8.30 -6.54 17.29
N GLY A 44 -7.21 -5.94 16.83
CA GLY A 44 -6.63 -6.14 15.50
C GLY A 44 -7.16 -5.15 14.45
N ILE A 45 -8.22 -4.39 14.75
CA ILE A 45 -8.85 -3.47 13.78
C ILE A 45 -7.95 -2.26 13.50
N HIS A 46 -7.39 -1.64 14.55
CA HIS A 46 -6.49 -0.49 14.35
C HIS A 46 -5.21 -0.95 13.64
N GLY A 47 -4.71 -2.13 14.01
CA GLY A 47 -3.62 -2.80 13.34
C GLY A 47 -3.85 -3.01 11.85
N ALA A 48 -5.00 -3.57 11.48
CA ALA A 48 -5.38 -3.77 10.08
C ALA A 48 -5.40 -2.45 9.30
N ILE A 49 -6.02 -1.41 9.87
CA ILE A 49 -6.14 -0.10 9.22
C ILE A 49 -4.75 0.53 9.00
N TYR A 50 -3.93 0.62 10.04
CA TYR A 50 -2.59 1.22 9.90
C TYR A 50 -1.66 0.37 9.05
N GLY A 51 -1.73 -0.96 9.17
CA GLY A 51 -0.98 -1.89 8.35
C GLY A 51 -1.35 -1.77 6.87
N ALA A 52 -2.63 -1.63 6.54
CA ALA A 52 -3.09 -1.39 5.16
C ALA A 52 -2.60 -0.04 4.61
N LEU A 53 -2.69 1.04 5.39
CA LEU A 53 -2.25 2.37 4.93
C LEU A 53 -0.73 2.44 4.73
N LEU A 54 0.04 1.84 5.64
CA LEU A 54 1.50 1.73 5.49
C LEU A 54 1.89 0.82 4.33
N GLY A 55 1.19 -0.31 4.18
CA GLY A 55 1.37 -1.25 3.08
C GLY A 55 1.12 -0.60 1.72
N ASN A 56 -0.01 0.11 1.58
CA ASN A 56 -0.36 0.88 0.38
C ASN A 56 0.70 1.94 0.06
N THR A 57 1.14 2.68 1.08
CA THR A 57 2.19 3.70 0.89
C THR A 57 3.48 3.08 0.37
N LEU A 58 3.87 1.93 0.92
CA LEU A 58 5.08 1.23 0.50
C LEU A 58 4.94 0.63 -0.90
N SER A 59 3.80 0.00 -1.23
CA SER A 59 3.58 -0.54 -2.58
C SER A 59 3.56 0.55 -3.63
N ASP A 60 2.83 1.64 -3.40
CA ASP A 60 2.77 2.78 -4.32
C ASP A 60 4.16 3.39 -4.54
N PHE A 61 4.98 3.52 -3.50
CA PHE A 61 6.37 3.97 -3.64
C PHE A 61 7.20 3.01 -4.49
N LEU A 62 7.10 1.71 -4.24
CA LEU A 62 7.84 0.68 -4.98
C LEU A 62 7.43 0.61 -6.46
N GLY A 63 6.14 0.76 -6.77
CA GLY A 63 5.68 0.88 -8.15
C GLY A 63 6.13 2.19 -8.79
N ALA A 64 5.94 3.31 -8.08
CA ALA A 64 6.20 4.62 -8.63
C ALA A 64 7.70 4.95 -8.82
N ILE A 65 8.62 4.34 -8.07
CA ILE A 65 10.06 4.54 -8.29
C ILE A 65 10.56 3.84 -9.57
N VAL A 66 9.83 2.83 -10.04
CA VAL A 66 10.17 2.10 -11.27
C VAL A 66 9.61 2.83 -12.50
N ASP A 67 8.38 3.36 -12.40
CA ASP A 67 7.67 3.90 -13.58
C ASP A 67 7.68 5.43 -13.71
N PHE A 68 7.97 6.17 -12.63
CA PHE A 68 7.84 7.63 -12.62
C PHE A 68 9.13 8.37 -12.25
N PRO A 69 9.28 9.65 -12.64
CA PRO A 69 10.36 10.50 -12.17
C PRO A 69 10.30 10.70 -10.66
N LEU A 70 11.47 10.79 -10.02
CA LEU A 70 11.63 10.88 -8.57
C LEU A 70 10.73 11.91 -7.89
N LEU A 71 10.54 13.09 -8.49
CA LEU A 71 9.67 14.13 -7.92
C LEU A 71 8.20 13.69 -7.85
N LEU A 72 7.71 12.99 -8.88
CA LEU A 72 6.35 12.45 -8.90
C LEU A 72 6.21 11.30 -7.91
N THR A 73 7.19 10.39 -7.85
CA THR A 73 7.26 9.30 -6.86
C THR A 73 7.19 9.85 -5.42
N ILE A 74 7.95 10.90 -5.12
CA ILE A 74 7.93 11.56 -3.81
C ILE A 74 6.55 12.16 -3.52
N ASN A 75 5.93 12.84 -4.49
CA ASN A 75 4.61 13.45 -4.31
C ASN A 75 3.50 12.40 -4.10
N ILE A 76 3.54 11.29 -4.83
CA ILE A 76 2.61 10.14 -4.63
C ILE A 76 2.78 9.60 -3.20
N THR A 77 4.02 9.29 -2.81
CA THR A 77 4.33 8.73 -1.49
C THR A 77 3.93 9.69 -0.36
N ALA A 78 4.19 10.99 -0.52
CA ALA A 78 3.79 12.01 0.43
C ALA A 78 2.27 12.10 0.56
N GLY A 79 1.53 12.00 -0.55
CA GLY A 79 0.07 11.93 -0.57
C GLY A 79 -0.46 10.75 0.25
N CYS A 80 0.10 9.55 0.06
CA CYS A 80 -0.28 8.36 0.83
C CYS A 80 0.06 8.51 2.33
N LEU A 81 1.24 9.05 2.65
CA LEU A 81 1.67 9.30 4.04
C LEU A 81 0.76 10.28 4.78
N ILE A 82 0.22 11.32 4.11
CA ILE A 82 -0.66 12.31 4.73
C ILE A 82 -1.98 11.68 5.22
N ILE A 83 -2.46 10.61 4.59
CA ILE A 83 -3.71 9.96 4.99
C ILE A 83 -3.57 9.25 6.36
N ILE A 84 -2.38 8.74 6.68
CA ILE A 84 -2.13 8.01 7.94
C ILE A 84 -2.47 8.86 9.18
N PRO A 85 -1.90 10.07 9.37
CA PRO A 85 -2.24 10.92 10.53
C PRO A 85 -3.70 11.39 10.50
N LEU A 86 -4.32 11.57 9.33
CA LEU A 86 -5.74 11.94 9.23
C LEU A 86 -6.65 10.82 9.74
N VAL A 87 -6.37 9.57 9.34
CA VAL A 87 -7.10 8.40 9.83
C VAL A 87 -6.84 8.21 11.33
N TRP A 88 -5.61 8.41 11.79
CA TRP A 88 -5.32 8.40 13.22
C TRP A 88 -6.12 9.45 14.00
N LEU A 89 -6.21 10.67 13.49
CA LEU A 89 -7.00 11.74 14.11
C LEU A 89 -8.48 11.37 14.17
N TYR A 90 -9.04 10.86 13.07
CA TYR A 90 -10.43 10.39 13.00
C TYR A 90 -10.72 9.30 14.05
N LEU A 91 -9.90 8.26 14.11
CA LEU A 91 -10.07 7.16 15.07
C LEU A 91 -9.90 7.63 16.52
N SER A 92 -9.00 8.60 16.76
CA SER A 92 -8.78 9.18 18.09
C SER A 92 -9.98 10.00 18.57
N ILE A 93 -10.66 10.70 17.67
CA ILE A 93 -11.88 11.46 17.99
C ILE A 93 -13.08 10.51 18.15
N SER A 94 -13.19 9.49 17.29
CA SER A 94 -14.30 8.54 17.31
C SER A 94 -14.35 7.66 18.56
N LYS A 95 -13.22 7.43 19.25
CA LYS A 95 -13.16 6.70 20.53
C LYS A 95 -13.84 7.42 21.71
N ARG A 96 -14.32 8.67 21.54
CA ARG A 96 -14.98 9.45 22.60
C ARG A 96 -16.50 9.26 22.71
N HIS A 97 -17.11 8.30 22.00
CA HIS A 97 -18.53 7.96 22.13
C HIS A 97 -18.73 6.49 22.50
#